data_AF-A0A5B7C2I0-F1
#
_entry.id   AF-A0A5B7C2I0-F1
#
_cell.length_a   1.000
_cell.length_b   1.000
_cell.length_c   1.000
_cell.angle_alpha   90.00
_cell.angle_beta   90.00
_cell.angle_gamma   90.00
#
_symmetry.space_group_name_H-M   'P 1'
#
loop_
_entity.id
_entity.type
_entity.pdbx_description
1 polymer ?
#
loop_
_entity_poly.entity_id
_entity_poly.type
_entity_poly.pdbx_seq_one_letter_code
_entity_poly.pdbx_strand_id
1 'polypeptide(L)'
;KQNTVWSTNVSVQSNNSIALLSDNGDFILKDSVSGWVFWESFNYPCDTFLSGMKIGLNTKTGEKLFLSSWQTEDDPLPGKFSTGLVALKPPQAFEWNSSKPYWRGGPWDG
;
A
#
# COMPACT_ATOMS: atom_id res chain seq x y z
N LYS A 1 -10.20 -30.54 -0.22
CA LYS A 1 -9.30 -29.69 0.61
C LYS A 1 -9.27 -28.32 -0.04
N GLN A 2 -9.65 -27.28 0.68
CA GLN A 2 -9.60 -25.89 0.20
C GLN A 2 -8.18 -25.38 0.50
N ASN A 3 -7.35 -25.22 -0.53
CA ASN A 3 -5.99 -24.72 -0.38
C ASN A 3 -6.01 -23.22 -0.66
N THR A 4 -6.27 -22.42 0.38
CA THR A 4 -6.18 -20.96 0.29
C THR A 4 -4.72 -20.56 0.11
N VAL A 5 -4.43 -19.85 -0.99
CA VAL A 5 -3.07 -19.35 -1.31
C VAL A 5 -2.83 -17.94 -0.77
N TRP A 6 -3.89 -17.14 -0.65
CA TRP A 6 -3.87 -15.80 -0.06
C TRP A 6 -5.29 -15.40 0.37
N SER A 7 -5.39 -14.58 1.42
CA SER A 7 -6.61 -13.92 1.86
C SER A 7 -6.28 -12.67 2.66
N THR A 8 -7.17 -11.69 2.67
CA THR A 8 -7.08 -10.54 3.59
C THR A 8 -7.16 -11.02 5.04
N ASN A 9 -6.29 -10.51 5.92
CA ASN A 9 -6.30 -10.86 7.34
C ASN A 9 -7.26 -9.97 8.13
N VAL A 10 -8.55 -10.04 7.82
CA VAL A 10 -9.60 -9.27 8.51
C VAL A 10 -10.59 -10.20 9.19
N SER A 11 -10.94 -9.86 10.43
CA SER A 11 -12.01 -10.53 11.16
C SER A 11 -13.31 -9.79 10.93
N VAL A 12 -14.19 -10.35 10.09
CA VAL A 12 -15.44 -9.71 9.68
C VAL A 12 -16.61 -10.42 10.35
N GLN A 13 -17.37 -9.69 11.16
CA GLN A 13 -18.64 -10.15 11.74
C GLN A 13 -19.82 -9.59 10.92
N SER A 14 -19.84 -9.90 9.62
CA SER A 14 -20.91 -9.48 8.72
C SER A 14 -21.31 -10.60 7.77
N ASN A 15 -22.62 -10.79 7.62
CA ASN A 15 -23.20 -11.69 6.62
C ASN A 15 -23.43 -11.01 5.26
N ASN A 16 -23.16 -9.70 5.16
CA ASN A 16 -23.44 -8.86 3.99
C ASN A 16 -22.15 -8.21 3.46
N SER A 17 -21.07 -8.98 3.39
CA SER A 17 -19.78 -8.49 2.88
C SER A 17 -19.79 -8.44 1.36
N ILE A 18 -19.32 -7.33 0.80
CA ILE A 18 -19.14 -7.12 -0.64
C ILE A 18 -17.72 -6.69 -0.95
N ALA A 19 -17.23 -7.10 -2.12
CA ALA A 19 -15.99 -6.61 -2.70
C ALA A 19 -16.33 -5.66 -3.86
N LEU A 20 -15.73 -4.47 -3.86
CA LEU A 20 -16.00 -3.40 -4.83
C LEU A 20 -14.68 -2.86 -5.37
N LEU A 21 -14.59 -2.69 -6.68
CA LEU A 21 -13.54 -1.88 -7.30
C LEU A 21 -14.10 -0.47 -7.53
N SER A 22 -13.52 0.55 -6.91
CA SER A 22 -13.93 1.93 -7.12
C SER A 22 -13.28 2.55 -8.36
N ASP A 23 -13.84 3.67 -8.83
CA ASP A 23 -13.41 4.35 -10.05
C ASP A 23 -11.97 4.88 -10.00
N ASN A 24 -11.42 5.09 -8.79
CA ASN A 24 -10.02 5.47 -8.60
C ASN A 24 -9.06 4.27 -8.60
N GLY A 25 -9.57 3.04 -8.72
CA GLY A 25 -8.79 1.80 -8.75
C GLY A 25 -8.61 1.11 -7.40
N ASP A 26 -9.22 1.60 -6.31
CA ASP A 26 -9.13 0.92 -5.02
C ASP A 26 -10.09 -0.29 -4.97
N PHE A 27 -9.55 -1.45 -4.63
CA PHE A 27 -10.33 -2.65 -4.35
C PHE A 27 -10.64 -2.73 -2.85
N ILE A 28 -11.92 -2.68 -2.52
CA ILE A 28 -12.44 -2.47 -1.17
C ILE A 28 -13.32 -3.65 -0.76
N LEU A 29 -13.06 -4.20 0.42
CA LEU A 29 -13.95 -5.14 1.11
C LEU A 29 -14.72 -4.39 2.19
N LYS A 30 -16.05 -4.37 2.10
CA LYS A 30 -16.91 -3.64 3.05
C LYS A 30 -18.24 -4.33 3.30
N ASP A 31 -18.92 -3.91 4.35
CA ASP A 31 -20.31 -4.31 4.62
C ASP A 31 -21.27 -3.50 3.75
N SER A 32 -22.20 -4.17 3.07
CA SER A 32 -23.11 -3.51 2.12
C SER A 32 -24.21 -2.69 2.77
N VAL A 33 -24.49 -2.88 4.07
CA VAL A 33 -25.61 -2.25 4.76
C VAL A 33 -25.12 -1.03 5.56
N SER A 34 -24.13 -1.24 6.41
CA SER A 34 -23.49 -0.21 7.23
C SER A 34 -22.47 0.63 6.46
N GLY A 35 -21.94 0.10 5.34
CA GLY A 35 -20.85 0.73 4.60
C GLY A 35 -19.49 0.64 5.28
N TRP A 36 -19.38 -0.08 6.41
CA TRP A 36 -18.12 -0.22 7.14
C TRP A 36 -17.06 -0.92 6.27
N VAL A 37 -15.92 -0.26 6.09
CA VAL A 37 -14.79 -0.79 5.31
C VAL A 37 -13.90 -1.66 6.18
N PHE A 38 -13.70 -2.91 5.74
CA PHE A 38 -12.86 -3.88 6.43
C PHE A 38 -11.43 -3.88 5.89
N TRP A 39 -11.25 -3.70 4.58
CA TRP A 39 -9.96 -3.77 3.92
C TRP A 39 -9.97 -2.95 2.62
N GLU A 40 -8.84 -2.34 2.29
CA GLU A 40 -8.63 -1.55 1.07
C GLU A 40 -7.27 -1.89 0.47
N SER A 41 -7.21 -2.08 -0.84
CA SER A 41 -5.98 -2.38 -1.56
C SER A 41 -4.96 -1.25 -1.51
N PHE A 42 -5.44 0.00 -1.41
CA PHE A 42 -4.57 1.18 -1.32
C PHE A 42 -3.70 1.20 -0.06
N ASN A 43 -4.05 0.43 0.97
CA ASN A 43 -3.23 0.24 2.17
C ASN A 43 -2.16 -0.87 2.00
N TYR A 44 -2.10 -1.52 0.83
CA TYR A 44 -1.15 -2.59 0.48
C TYR A 44 -0.56 -2.35 -0.91
N PRO A 45 0.22 -1.28 -1.10
CA PRO A 45 0.79 -0.93 -2.40
C PRO A 45 1.76 -1.99 -2.94
N CYS A 46 1.81 -2.12 -4.26
CA CYS A 46 2.85 -2.85 -5.00
C CYS A 46 3.92 -1.86 -5.51
N ASP A 47 4.07 -1.73 -6.83
CA ASP A 47 5.10 -0.91 -7.49
C ASP A 47 4.58 0.47 -7.95
N THR A 48 3.25 0.64 -7.98
CA THR A 48 2.60 1.79 -8.62
C THR A 48 1.85 2.64 -7.59
N PHE A 49 1.98 3.97 -7.73
CA PHE A 49 1.18 4.94 -6.99
C PHE A 49 0.03 5.46 -7.85
N LEU A 50 -1.20 5.25 -7.40
CA LEU A 50 -2.42 5.76 -8.01
C LEU A 50 -2.95 7.00 -7.28
N SER A 51 -3.74 7.81 -7.98
CA SER A 51 -4.40 8.96 -7.38
C SER A 51 -5.32 8.53 -6.23
N GLY A 52 -5.15 9.16 -5.07
CA GLY A 52 -5.90 8.85 -3.85
C GLY A 52 -5.20 7.88 -2.90
N MET A 53 -4.13 7.21 -3.34
CA MET A 53 -3.27 6.43 -2.44
C MET A 53 -2.51 7.34 -1.48
N LYS A 54 -2.06 6.77 -0.36
CA LYS A 54 -1.16 7.42 0.59
C LYS A 54 0.15 6.66 0.63
N ILE A 55 1.26 7.39 0.54
CA ILE A 55 2.61 6.86 0.76
C ILE A 55 3.19 7.55 2.00
N GLY A 56 3.94 6.83 2.81
CA GLY A 56 4.68 7.37 3.95
C GLY A 56 4.43 6.66 5.26
N LEU A 57 4.76 7.34 6.35
CA LEU A 57 4.67 6.81 7.70
C LEU A 57 3.36 7.24 8.36
N ASN A 58 2.52 6.28 8.73
CA ASN A 58 1.44 6.52 9.66
C ASN A 58 2.03 6.71 11.06
N THR A 59 2.02 7.95 11.56
CA THR A 59 2.64 8.28 12.86
C THR A 59 1.89 7.72 14.07
N LYS A 60 0.63 7.30 13.90
CA LYS A 60 -0.18 6.68 14.96
C LYS A 60 0.07 5.18 15.06
N THR A 61 0.12 4.48 13.93
CA THR A 61 0.28 3.01 13.89
C THR A 61 1.74 2.57 13.72
N GLY A 62 2.61 3.48 13.25
CA GLY A 62 4.00 3.16 12.89
C GLY A 62 4.14 2.46 11.53
N GLU A 63 3.03 2.19 10.84
CA GLU A 63 3.02 1.52 9.55
C GLU A 63 3.65 2.39 8.46
N LYS A 64 4.48 1.77 7.64
CA LYS A 64 5.14 2.42 6.51
C LYS A 64 4.53 1.90 5.22
N LEU A 65 3.97 2.80 4.43
CA LEU A 65 3.52 2.54 3.07
C LEU A 65 4.64 2.97 2.13
N PHE A 66 5.20 2.01 1.41
CA PHE A 66 6.25 2.18 0.41
C PHE A 66 5.86 1.38 -0.83
N LEU A 67 6.27 1.89 -1.99
CA LEU A 67 6.23 1.12 -3.23
C LEU A 67 7.43 0.18 -3.26
N SER A 68 7.27 -1.00 -3.86
CA SER A 68 8.33 -1.96 -4.12
C SER A 68 8.31 -2.30 -5.60
N SER A 69 9.43 -2.13 -6.30
CA SER A 69 9.54 -2.50 -7.71
C SER A 69 9.27 -3.99 -7.90
N TRP A 70 8.94 -4.40 -9.11
CA TRP A 70 9.02 -5.80 -9.49
C TRP A 70 10.48 -6.27 -9.57
N GLN A 71 10.68 -7.59 -9.52
CA GLN A 71 12.00 -8.21 -9.60
C GLN A 71 12.54 -8.12 -11.02
N THR A 72 11.68 -8.36 -12.01
CA THR A 72 11.92 -8.15 -13.44
C THR A 72 10.62 -7.66 -14.10
N GLU A 73 10.65 -7.37 -15.40
CA GLU A 73 9.46 -6.97 -16.16
C GLU A 73 8.36 -8.05 -16.16
N ASP A 74 8.75 -9.33 -16.11
CA ASP A 74 7.84 -10.47 -16.15
C ASP A 74 7.59 -11.13 -14.78
N ASP A 75 8.29 -10.70 -13.73
CA ASP A 75 8.23 -11.29 -12.39
C ASP A 75 7.78 -10.26 -11.33
N PRO A 76 6.50 -10.32 -10.89
CA PRO A 76 5.93 -9.35 -9.96
C PRO A 76 6.37 -9.55 -8.50
N LEU A 77 7.30 -10.47 -8.24
CA LEU A 77 7.92 -10.58 -6.92
C LEU A 77 8.61 -9.27 -6.51
N PRO A 78 8.67 -8.94 -5.21
CA PRO A 78 9.35 -7.75 -4.74
C PRO A 78 10.82 -7.71 -5.19
N GLY A 79 11.15 -6.66 -5.93
CA GLY A 79 12.48 -6.40 -6.46
C GLY A 79 13.38 -5.66 -5.49
N LYS A 80 14.48 -5.11 -6.03
CA LYS A 80 15.50 -4.42 -5.24
C LYS A 80 15.13 -2.99 -4.89
N PHE A 81 14.30 -2.33 -5.70
CA PHE A 81 14.01 -0.92 -5.50
C PHE A 81 12.75 -0.74 -4.66
N SER A 82 12.79 0.23 -3.76
CA SER A 82 11.61 0.67 -3.00
C SER A 82 11.60 2.17 -2.90
N THR A 83 10.40 2.74 -2.85
CA THR A 83 10.19 4.20 -2.86
C THR A 83 9.20 4.59 -1.78
N GLY A 84 9.51 5.64 -1.01
CA GLY A 84 8.63 6.06 0.07
C GLY A 84 9.06 7.37 0.73
N LEU A 85 8.25 7.81 1.69
CA LEU A 85 8.55 8.99 2.51
C LEU A 85 9.20 8.60 3.82
N VAL A 86 10.28 9.29 4.16
CA VAL A 86 10.94 9.20 5.46
C VAL A 86 10.50 10.35 6.34
N ALA A 87 10.16 10.05 7.60
CA ALA A 87 9.79 11.03 8.62
C ALA A 87 11.00 11.84 9.15
N LEU A 88 11.78 12.43 8.25
CA LEU A 88 12.71 13.50 8.57
C LEU A 88 11.94 14.79 8.86
N LYS A 89 12.65 15.81 9.34
CA LYS A 89 12.08 17.14 9.60
C LYS A 89 12.74 18.16 8.66
N PRO A 90 12.10 18.56 7.56
CA PRO A 90 10.79 18.11 7.06
C PRO A 90 10.86 16.73 6.37
N PRO A 91 9.71 16.05 6.12
CA PRO A 91 9.67 14.75 5.45
C PRO A 91 10.27 14.81 4.04
N GLN A 92 10.89 13.71 3.61
CA GLN A 92 11.56 13.65 2.32
C GLN A 92 11.27 12.33 1.60
N ALA A 93 11.17 12.38 0.28
CA ALA A 93 11.09 11.21 -0.57
C ALA A 93 12.47 10.56 -0.76
N PHE A 94 12.49 9.24 -0.71
CA PHE A 94 13.68 8.44 -0.94
C PHE A 94 13.35 7.25 -1.83
N GLU A 95 14.37 6.86 -2.59
CA GLU A 95 14.44 5.54 -3.20
C GLU A 95 15.60 4.78 -2.60
N TRP A 96 15.39 3.50 -2.34
CA TRP A 96 16.42 2.59 -1.85
C TRP A 96 16.69 1.51 -2.89
N ASN A 97 17.96 1.18 -3.07
CA ASN A 97 18.38 -0.07 -3.67
C ASN A 97 18.70 -1.04 -2.54
N SER A 98 17.80 -1.99 -2.32
CA SER A 98 17.77 -2.86 -1.14
C SER A 98 17.71 -1.99 0.13
N SER A 99 18.69 -2.07 1.04
CA SER A 99 18.72 -1.23 2.25
C SER A 99 19.49 0.09 2.07
N LYS A 100 20.09 0.35 0.90
CA LYS A 100 20.97 1.50 0.69
C LYS A 100 20.20 2.64 0.01
N PRO A 101 20.23 3.88 0.54
CA PRO A 101 19.68 5.03 -0.16
C PRO A 101 20.33 5.17 -1.54
N TYR A 102 19.50 5.23 -2.58
CA TYR A 102 19.91 5.37 -3.97
C TYR A 102 19.64 6.79 -4.47
N TRP A 103 18.46 7.33 -4.15
CA TRP A 103 18.05 8.68 -4.50
C TRP A 103 17.32 9.35 -3.34
N ARG A 104 17.33 10.69 -3.35
CA ARG A 104 16.65 11.55 -2.37
C ARG A 104 16.03 12.73 -3.11
N GLY A 105 14.72 12.91 -2.96
CA GLY A 105 13.99 14.03 -3.54
C GLY A 105 14.15 15.33 -2.78
N GLY A 106 14.52 15.24 -1.50
CA GLY A 106 14.66 16.39 -0.64
C GLY A 106 13.35 16.75 0.08
N PRO A 107 13.36 17.85 0.83
CA PRO A 107 12.20 18.35 1.56
C PRO A 107 11.15 18.91 0.61
N TRP A 108 9.87 18.72 0.94
CA TRP A 108 8.78 19.43 0.27
C TRP A 108 8.87 20.94 0.55
N ASP A 109 8.76 21.77 -0.49
CA ASP A 109 8.91 23.23 -0.42
C ASP A 109 7.61 24.02 -0.60
N GLY A 110 6.52 23.41 -1.08
CA GLY A 110 5.20 24.04 -1.16
C GLY A 110 4.61 24.05 -2.56
#